data_AF-A0A350LSV8-F1
#
_entry.id   AF-A0A350LSV8-F1
#
_cell.length_a   1.000
_cell.length_b   1.000
_cell.length_c   1.000
_cell.angle_alpha   90.00
_cell.angle_beta   90.00
_cell.angle_gamma   90.00
#
_symmetry.space_group_name_H-M   'P 1'
#
loop_
_entity.id
_entity.type
_entity.pdbx_description
1 polymer ?
#
loop_
_entity_poly.entity_id
_entity_poly.type
_entity_poly.pdbx_seq_one_letter_code
_entity_poly.pdbx_strand_id
1 'polypeptide(L)'
;YPPLPYFGDLVLGIQHLFANPELFLVLVPVQIYNFIETMNNVESAEAAGDSYPVALCQVTDGAGTMIGAVFGSPFPTTAYIGHPAYKRMGAHAGYVIGVGVVIPVAAVFGLLAFLNNLIPVAAAAPVLVFVALSLITNTAHAIKPGHMAAVTIAMMPHVSAFLMVKWGSLMGALGASGVEGLPELGDEALTAALLQQGAHFEGHLALSQGAILTGLIWGAIVASVIDGRFRNAGGFALAA
;
A
#
# COMPACT_ATOMS: atom_id res chain seq x y z
N TYR A 1 26.17 -13.66 -4.55
CA TYR A 1 24.90 -14.33 -4.92
C TYR A 1 24.45 -13.80 -6.28
N PRO A 2 24.85 -14.43 -7.39
CA PRO A 2 24.40 -13.99 -8.72
C PRO A 2 22.86 -14.20 -8.85
N PRO A 3 22.13 -13.29 -9.51
CA PRO A 3 20.70 -13.46 -9.73
C PRO A 3 20.48 -14.60 -10.72
N LEU A 4 19.87 -15.69 -10.25
CA LEU A 4 19.50 -16.83 -11.09
C LEU A 4 18.01 -16.76 -11.40
N PRO A 5 17.58 -17.01 -12.65
CA PRO A 5 16.17 -16.99 -12.98
C PRO A 5 15.46 -18.28 -12.50
N TYR A 6 14.33 -18.11 -11.83
CA TYR A 6 13.47 -19.13 -11.25
C TYR A 6 12.33 -19.52 -12.20
N PHE A 7 12.64 -19.83 -13.47
CA PHE A 7 11.61 -20.14 -14.47
C PHE A 7 10.73 -21.34 -14.10
N GLY A 8 11.32 -22.39 -13.51
CA GLY A 8 10.59 -23.58 -13.09
C GLY A 8 9.57 -23.26 -11.99
N ASP A 9 10.00 -22.55 -10.96
CA ASP A 9 9.15 -22.15 -9.84
C ASP A 9 8.07 -21.14 -10.27
N LEU A 10 8.39 -20.26 -11.23
CA LEU A 10 7.41 -19.35 -11.81
C LEU A 10 6.28 -20.11 -12.52
N VAL A 11 6.61 -21.14 -13.31
CA VAL A 11 5.59 -21.98 -13.97
C VAL A 11 4.74 -22.72 -12.94
N LEU A 12 5.36 -23.28 -11.90
CA LEU A 12 4.63 -23.91 -10.79
C LEU A 12 3.73 -22.92 -10.06
N GLY A 13 4.20 -21.70 -9.81
CA GLY A 13 3.42 -20.62 -9.20
C GLY A 13 2.21 -20.23 -10.05
N ILE A 14 2.36 -20.13 -11.36
CA ILE A 14 1.24 -19.86 -12.29
C ILE A 14 0.23 -21.02 -12.26
N GLN A 15 0.69 -22.27 -12.31
CA GLN A 15 -0.19 -23.44 -12.21
C GLN A 15 -0.95 -23.45 -10.88
N HIS A 16 -0.27 -23.13 -9.78
CA HIS A 16 -0.88 -23.03 -8.45
C HIS A 16 -1.94 -21.93 -8.39
N LEU A 17 -1.67 -20.78 -9.02
CA LEU A 17 -2.62 -19.67 -9.11
C LEU A 17 -3.90 -20.06 -9.85
N PHE A 18 -3.80 -20.81 -10.95
CA PHE A 18 -4.98 -21.31 -11.67
C PHE A 18 -5.71 -22.44 -10.95
N ALA A 19 -5.00 -23.24 -10.14
CA ALA A 19 -5.60 -24.27 -9.31
C ALA A 19 -6.35 -23.70 -8.09
N ASN A 20 -6.00 -22.49 -7.63
CA ASN A 20 -6.56 -21.84 -6.44
C ASN A 20 -7.07 -20.43 -6.81
N PRO A 21 -8.19 -20.35 -7.57
CA PRO A 21 -8.67 -19.09 -8.12
C PRO A 21 -9.08 -18.06 -7.06
N GLU A 22 -9.35 -18.47 -5.83
CA GLU A 22 -9.60 -17.57 -4.69
C GLU A 22 -8.42 -16.62 -4.41
N LEU A 23 -7.19 -16.99 -4.80
CA LEU A 23 -6.04 -16.12 -4.69
C LEU A 23 -6.19 -14.84 -5.54
N PHE A 24 -6.95 -14.89 -6.65
CA PHE A 24 -7.24 -13.70 -7.45
C PHE A 24 -8.06 -12.66 -6.69
N LEU A 25 -8.85 -13.06 -5.69
CA LEU A 25 -9.62 -12.13 -4.84
C LEU A 25 -8.71 -11.23 -4.01
N VAL A 26 -7.48 -11.66 -3.72
CA VAL A 26 -6.48 -10.86 -3.03
C VAL A 26 -5.54 -10.18 -4.02
N LEU A 27 -5.07 -10.93 -5.03
CA LEU A 27 -4.08 -10.44 -5.98
C LEU A 27 -4.60 -9.32 -6.88
N VAL A 28 -5.82 -9.43 -7.42
CA VAL A 28 -6.36 -8.41 -8.33
C VAL A 28 -6.51 -7.06 -7.62
N PRO A 29 -7.12 -6.96 -6.41
CA PRO A 29 -7.16 -5.69 -5.67
C PRO A 29 -5.78 -5.13 -5.35
N VAL A 30 -4.81 -5.98 -4.97
CA VAL A 30 -3.42 -5.55 -4.70
C VAL A 30 -2.78 -4.95 -5.96
N GLN A 31 -3.01 -5.53 -7.14
CA GLN A 31 -2.45 -4.99 -8.38
C GLN A 31 -3.18 -3.73 -8.87
N ILE A 32 -4.49 -3.60 -8.62
CA ILE A 32 -5.21 -2.34 -8.83
C ILE A 32 -4.63 -1.24 -7.93
N TYR A 33 -4.32 -1.56 -6.67
CA TYR A 33 -3.64 -0.63 -5.77
C TYR A 33 -2.28 -0.22 -6.31
N ASN A 34 -1.44 -1.16 -6.73
CA ASN A 34 -0.12 -0.88 -7.30
C ASN A 34 -0.22 0.03 -8.54
N PHE A 35 -1.21 -0.21 -9.40
CA PHE A 35 -1.52 0.65 -10.55
C PHE A 35 -1.86 2.09 -10.14
N ILE A 36 -2.68 2.27 -9.11
CA ILE A 36 -3.03 3.58 -8.55
C ILE A 36 -1.79 4.25 -7.93
N GLU A 37 -0.95 3.49 -7.24
CA GLU A 37 0.27 4.00 -6.62
C GLU A 37 1.25 4.56 -7.66
N THR A 38 1.46 3.83 -8.77
CA THR A 38 2.28 4.34 -9.88
C THR A 38 1.69 5.63 -10.48
N MET A 39 0.36 5.73 -10.63
CA MET A 39 -0.27 6.99 -11.08
C MET A 39 -0.04 8.14 -10.10
N ASN A 40 -0.26 7.91 -8.80
CA ASN A 40 -0.08 8.93 -7.76
C ASN A 40 1.36 9.44 -7.70
N ASN A 41 2.34 8.56 -7.91
CA ASN A 41 3.75 8.93 -7.95
C ASN A 41 4.11 9.75 -9.20
N VAL A 42 3.51 9.45 -10.36
CA VAL A 42 3.65 10.28 -11.56
C VAL A 42 3.03 11.66 -11.35
N GLU A 43 1.82 11.74 -10.78
CA GLU A 43 1.17 13.01 -10.44
C GLU A 43 1.98 13.82 -9.42
N SER A 44 2.57 13.13 -8.43
CA SER A 44 3.49 13.74 -7.46
C SER A 44 4.72 14.34 -8.13
N ALA A 45 5.31 13.65 -9.13
CA ALA A 45 6.43 14.17 -9.90
C ALA A 45 6.02 15.37 -10.77
N GLU A 46 4.83 15.34 -11.36
CA GLU A 46 4.25 16.45 -12.14
C GLU A 46 4.03 17.68 -11.29
N ALA A 47 3.54 17.52 -10.06
CA ALA A 47 3.41 18.61 -9.09
C ALA A 47 4.77 19.23 -8.70
N ALA A 48 5.87 18.48 -8.85
CA ALA A 48 7.25 18.97 -8.69
C ALA A 48 7.88 19.48 -10.00
N GLY A 49 7.12 19.54 -11.09
CA GLY A 49 7.51 20.11 -12.38
C GLY A 49 8.14 19.14 -13.38
N ASP A 50 8.05 17.82 -13.16
CA ASP A 50 8.50 16.81 -14.14
C ASP A 50 7.31 15.99 -14.65
N SER A 51 7.01 16.08 -15.95
CA SER A 51 5.93 15.31 -16.56
C SER A 51 6.43 14.03 -17.22
N TYR A 52 5.74 12.93 -16.91
CA TYR A 52 6.03 11.61 -17.43
C TYR A 52 4.74 10.98 -17.98
N PRO A 53 4.79 10.29 -19.13
CA PRO A 53 3.60 9.61 -19.66
C PRO A 53 3.17 8.48 -18.72
N VAL A 54 2.00 8.63 -18.07
CA VAL A 54 1.46 7.66 -17.09
C VAL A 54 1.44 6.23 -17.63
N ALA A 55 0.97 6.04 -18.87
CA ALA A 55 0.91 4.71 -19.50
C ALA A 55 2.30 4.07 -19.64
N LEU A 56 3.33 4.87 -19.98
CA LEU A 56 4.69 4.37 -20.10
C LEU A 56 5.26 3.98 -18.72
N CYS A 57 5.00 4.79 -17.69
CA CYS A 57 5.40 4.49 -16.32
C CYS A 57 4.76 3.18 -15.84
N GLN A 58 3.47 2.96 -16.11
CA GLN A 58 2.75 1.74 -15.74
C GLN A 58 3.28 0.49 -16.45
N VAL A 59 3.53 0.56 -17.76
CA VAL A 59 4.11 -0.56 -18.50
C VAL A 59 5.53 -0.88 -17.99
N THR A 60 6.32 0.14 -17.70
CA THR A 60 7.68 -0.03 -17.18
C THR A 60 7.68 -0.67 -15.79
N ASP A 61 6.77 -0.24 -14.93
CA ASP A 61 6.57 -0.80 -13.61
C ASP A 61 6.14 -2.27 -13.65
N GLY A 62 5.11 -2.59 -14.44
CA GLY A 62 4.68 -3.97 -14.65
C GLY A 62 5.78 -4.87 -15.22
N ALA A 63 6.57 -4.35 -16.17
CA ALA A 63 7.73 -5.06 -16.71
C ALA A 63 8.80 -5.31 -15.63
N GLY A 64 9.10 -4.31 -14.80
CA GLY A 64 10.01 -4.43 -13.67
C GLY A 64 9.55 -5.51 -12.68
N THR A 65 8.26 -5.53 -12.35
CA THR A 65 7.64 -6.58 -11.51
C THR A 65 7.80 -7.97 -12.12
N MET A 66 7.50 -8.14 -13.41
CA MET A 66 7.64 -9.45 -14.09
C MET A 66 9.10 -9.91 -14.10
N ILE A 67 10.04 -9.02 -14.36
CA ILE A 67 11.47 -9.33 -14.30
C ILE A 67 11.86 -9.73 -12.88
N GLY A 68 11.45 -8.95 -11.87
CA GLY A 68 11.69 -9.27 -10.47
C GLY A 68 11.15 -10.64 -10.08
N ALA A 69 9.93 -10.98 -10.49
CA ALA A 69 9.31 -12.28 -10.23
C ALA A 69 10.10 -13.44 -10.85
N VAL A 70 10.62 -13.27 -12.07
CA VAL A 70 11.51 -14.26 -12.71
C VAL A 70 12.77 -14.48 -11.87
N PHE A 71 13.29 -13.47 -11.18
CA PHE A 71 14.44 -13.61 -10.27
C PHE A 71 14.06 -13.88 -8.81
N GLY A 72 12.81 -14.31 -8.55
CA GLY A 72 12.34 -14.75 -7.24
C GLY A 72 11.88 -13.63 -6.30
N SER A 73 11.68 -12.40 -6.78
CA SER A 73 11.04 -11.35 -5.98
C SER A 73 9.57 -11.69 -5.74
N PRO A 74 9.11 -11.81 -4.47
CA PRO A 74 7.70 -12.02 -4.17
C PRO A 74 6.91 -10.70 -4.10
N PHE A 75 7.59 -9.56 -4.27
CA PHE A 75 6.99 -8.23 -4.10
C PHE A 75 6.85 -7.52 -5.44
N PRO A 76 5.68 -6.91 -5.72
CA PRO A 76 5.51 -6.03 -6.87
C PRO A 76 6.37 -4.78 -6.72
N THR A 77 6.76 -4.21 -7.85
CA THR A 77 7.42 -2.89 -7.93
C THR A 77 6.39 -1.80 -8.09
N THR A 78 6.79 -0.56 -7.80
CA THR A 78 6.01 0.64 -8.11
C THR A 78 6.96 1.80 -8.43
N ALA A 79 6.44 2.87 -9.03
CA ALA A 79 7.20 4.09 -9.22
C ALA A 79 7.68 4.66 -7.87
N TYR A 80 8.88 5.25 -7.84
CA TYR A 80 9.50 5.60 -6.58
C TYR A 80 8.80 6.76 -5.86
N ILE A 81 8.30 6.49 -4.66
CA ILE A 81 7.73 7.50 -3.78
C ILE A 81 8.82 8.48 -3.34
N GLY A 82 8.49 9.77 -3.39
CA GLY A 82 9.34 10.83 -2.83
C GLY A 82 10.13 11.61 -3.88
N HIS A 83 9.84 11.45 -5.18
CA HIS A 83 10.40 12.28 -6.26
C HIS A 83 10.45 13.78 -5.90
N PRO A 84 9.38 14.42 -5.35
CA PRO A 84 9.46 15.82 -4.93
C PRO A 84 10.49 16.11 -3.84
N ALA A 85 10.66 15.19 -2.88
CA ALA A 85 11.62 15.35 -1.80
C ALA A 85 13.06 15.27 -2.31
N TYR A 86 13.36 14.25 -3.13
CA TYR A 86 14.70 14.10 -3.72
C TYR A 86 15.04 15.24 -4.68
N LYS A 87 14.06 15.70 -5.47
CA LYS A 87 14.25 16.86 -6.34
C LYS A 87 14.59 18.12 -5.55
N ARG A 88 13.91 18.37 -4.42
CA ARG A 88 14.25 19.50 -3.53
C ARG A 88 15.65 19.40 -2.93
N MET A 89 16.20 18.19 -2.80
CA MET A 89 17.59 17.96 -2.37
C MET A 89 18.61 18.12 -3.51
N GLY A 90 18.17 18.45 -4.72
CA GLY A 90 19.03 18.59 -5.90
C GLY A 90 19.34 17.27 -6.61
N ALA A 91 18.59 16.21 -6.37
CA ALA A 91 18.74 14.95 -7.12
C ALA A 91 18.30 15.12 -8.58
N HIS A 92 19.05 14.50 -9.48
CA HIS A 92 18.79 14.48 -10.93
C HIS A 92 18.91 13.06 -11.47
N ALA A 93 18.77 12.85 -12.79
CA ALA A 93 18.83 11.51 -13.42
C ALA A 93 20.07 10.68 -13.02
N GLY A 94 21.23 11.32 -12.82
CA GLY A 94 22.45 10.63 -12.38
C GLY A 94 22.32 9.95 -11.01
N TYR A 95 21.53 10.52 -10.09
CA TYR A 95 21.25 9.89 -8.79
C TYR A 95 20.47 8.59 -8.98
N VAL A 96 19.43 8.61 -9.82
CA VAL A 96 18.58 7.42 -10.10
C VAL A 96 19.39 6.33 -10.78
N ILE A 97 20.22 6.67 -11.77
CA ILE A 97 21.12 5.73 -12.43
C ILE A 97 22.12 5.15 -11.42
N GLY A 98 22.70 6.00 -10.56
CA GLY A 98 23.60 5.57 -9.50
C GLY A 98 22.96 4.57 -8.55
N VAL A 99 21.75 4.85 -8.07
CA VAL A 99 20.96 3.91 -7.24
C VAL A 99 20.70 2.61 -7.99
N GLY A 100 20.28 2.69 -9.26
CA GLY A 100 19.99 1.54 -10.12
C GLY A 100 21.21 0.65 -10.42
N VAL A 101 22.44 1.15 -10.26
CA VAL A 101 23.67 0.36 -10.42
C VAL A 101 24.20 -0.11 -9.07
N VAL A 102 24.32 0.80 -8.10
CA VAL A 102 24.96 0.54 -6.81
C VAL A 102 24.15 -0.47 -6.00
N ILE A 103 22.81 -0.37 -5.97
CA ILE A 103 21.98 -1.25 -5.16
C ILE A 103 22.01 -2.70 -5.67
N PRO A 104 21.85 -3.00 -6.98
CA PRO A 104 22.01 -4.37 -7.47
C PRO A 104 23.41 -4.92 -7.26
N VAL A 105 24.46 -4.13 -7.47
CA VAL A 105 25.84 -4.54 -7.21
C VAL A 105 26.01 -4.89 -5.73
N ALA A 106 25.55 -4.02 -4.83
CA ALA A 106 25.57 -4.26 -3.38
C ALA A 106 24.79 -5.53 -3.00
N ALA A 107 23.65 -5.80 -3.62
CA ALA A 107 22.87 -7.02 -3.41
C ALA A 107 23.66 -8.28 -3.83
N VAL A 108 24.26 -8.27 -5.03
CA VAL A 108 25.04 -9.39 -5.56
C VAL A 108 26.23 -9.75 -4.67
N PHE A 109 26.92 -8.74 -4.12
CA PHE A 109 28.04 -8.91 -3.21
C PHE A 109 27.63 -9.15 -1.74
N GLY A 110 26.33 -9.18 -1.44
CA GLY A 110 25.82 -9.47 -0.09
C GLY A 110 25.93 -8.29 0.89
N LEU A 111 26.25 -7.08 0.42
CA LEU A 111 26.36 -5.89 1.26
C LEU A 111 25.01 -5.53 1.89
N LEU A 112 23.90 -5.70 1.17
CA LEU A 112 22.57 -5.43 1.73
C LEU A 112 22.23 -6.38 2.89
N ALA A 113 22.55 -7.67 2.75
CA ALA A 113 22.37 -8.66 3.83
C ALA A 113 23.25 -8.34 5.04
N PHE A 114 24.49 -7.89 4.80
CA PHE A 114 25.39 -7.43 5.86
C PHE A 114 24.81 -6.21 6.59
N LEU A 115 24.39 -5.18 5.86
CA LEU A 115 23.79 -3.97 6.43
C LEU A 115 22.49 -4.27 7.20
N ASN A 116 21.65 -5.18 6.69
CA ASN A 116 20.43 -5.58 7.38
C ASN A 116 20.69 -6.23 8.74
N ASN A 117 21.79 -6.99 8.87
CA ASN A 117 22.19 -7.57 10.15
C ASN A 117 22.83 -6.55 11.11
N LEU A 118 23.34 -5.43 10.57
CA LEU A 118 23.98 -4.38 11.35
C LEU A 118 22.98 -3.31 11.83
N ILE A 119 21.96 -3.01 11.03
CA ILE A 119 20.97 -1.96 11.30
C ILE A 119 19.86 -2.53 12.18
N PRO A 120 19.66 -2.03 13.41
CA PRO A 120 18.55 -2.44 14.24
C PRO A 120 17.22 -2.05 13.57
N VAL A 121 16.22 -2.92 13.63
CA VAL A 121 14.87 -2.63 13.11
C VAL A 121 14.30 -1.33 13.71
N ALA A 122 14.64 -1.04 14.98
CA ALA A 122 14.28 0.20 15.65
C ALA A 122 14.80 1.48 14.95
N ALA A 123 15.89 1.39 14.18
CA ALA A 123 16.43 2.51 13.40
C ALA A 123 15.68 2.71 12.07
N ALA A 124 15.01 1.69 11.54
CA ALA A 124 14.22 1.78 10.31
C ALA A 124 12.85 2.44 10.55
N ALA A 125 12.24 2.23 11.72
CA ALA A 125 10.90 2.76 12.03
C ALA A 125 10.79 4.30 11.90
N PRO A 126 11.74 5.12 12.40
CA PRO A 126 11.71 6.57 12.22
C PRO A 126 11.72 7.03 10.75
N VAL A 127 12.35 6.26 9.86
CA VAL A 127 12.40 6.57 8.43
C VAL A 127 10.99 6.48 7.83
N LEU A 128 10.23 5.44 8.18
CA LEU A 128 8.84 5.28 7.73
C LEU A 128 7.93 6.40 8.27
N VAL A 129 8.14 6.81 9.53
CA VAL A 129 7.43 7.96 10.12
C VAL A 129 7.72 9.25 9.35
N PHE A 130 8.98 9.50 9.02
CA PHE A 130 9.37 10.68 8.23
C PHE A 130 8.72 10.68 6.84
N VAL A 131 8.73 9.54 6.15
CA VAL A 131 8.09 9.39 4.83
C VAL A 131 6.59 9.66 4.92
N ALA A 132 5.90 9.09 5.90
CA ALA A 132 4.47 9.33 6.14
C ALA A 132 4.17 10.80 6.41
N LEU A 133 4.95 11.46 7.28
CA LEU A 133 4.82 12.89 7.55
C LEU A 133 5.03 13.73 6.29
N SER A 134 6.04 13.39 5.47
CA SER A 134 6.30 14.12 4.23
C SER A 134 5.17 13.97 3.22
N LEU A 135 4.62 12.75 3.06
CA LEU A 135 3.47 12.49 2.19
C LEU A 135 2.24 13.28 2.62
N ILE A 136 1.84 13.16 3.89
CA ILE A 136 0.66 13.87 4.43
C ILE A 136 0.84 15.39 4.27
N THR A 137 2.03 15.90 4.57
CA THR A 137 2.34 17.33 4.42
C THR A 137 2.25 17.76 2.97
N ASN A 138 2.84 17.01 2.03
CA ASN A 138 2.79 17.35 0.61
C ASN A 138 1.34 17.29 0.08
N THR A 139 0.55 16.29 0.49
CA THR A 139 -0.87 16.19 0.12
C THR A 139 -1.64 17.41 0.59
N ALA A 140 -1.45 17.84 1.84
CA ALA A 140 -2.13 19.02 2.38
C ALA A 140 -1.79 20.32 1.62
N HIS A 141 -0.57 20.43 1.06
CA HIS A 141 -0.16 21.58 0.25
C HIS A 141 -0.59 21.47 -1.22
N ALA A 142 -0.77 20.26 -1.75
CA ALA A 142 -1.09 20.02 -3.15
C ALA A 142 -2.59 20.12 -3.47
N ILE A 143 -3.47 19.89 -2.49
CA ILE A 143 -4.92 19.89 -2.70
C ILE A 143 -5.57 21.23 -2.30
N LYS A 144 -6.81 21.46 -2.76
CA LYS A 144 -7.63 22.59 -2.30
C LYS A 144 -7.94 22.44 -0.80
N PRO A 145 -7.93 23.52 0.01
CA PRO A 145 -8.23 23.44 1.44
C PRO A 145 -9.57 22.74 1.77
N GLY A 146 -10.61 22.97 0.96
CA GLY A 146 -11.91 22.32 1.13
C GLY A 146 -11.87 20.79 0.93
N HIS A 147 -10.93 20.26 0.14
CA HIS A 147 -10.81 18.83 -0.14
C HIS A 147 -10.17 18.03 1.01
N MET A 148 -9.64 18.69 2.05
CA MET A 148 -9.17 17.99 3.25
C MET A 148 -10.28 17.16 3.92
N ALA A 149 -11.55 17.60 3.82
CA ALA A 149 -12.69 16.81 4.29
C ALA A 149 -12.82 15.46 3.55
N ALA A 150 -12.55 15.45 2.24
CA ALA A 150 -12.55 14.23 1.44
C ALA A 150 -11.43 13.27 1.87
N VAL A 151 -10.24 13.80 2.16
CA VAL A 151 -9.11 13.01 2.70
C VAL A 151 -9.47 12.38 4.05
N THR A 152 -10.08 13.13 4.96
CA THR A 152 -10.50 12.60 6.27
C THR A 152 -11.50 11.47 6.14
N ILE A 153 -12.49 11.58 5.24
CA ILE A 153 -13.46 10.52 4.98
C ILE A 153 -12.77 9.30 4.34
N ALA A 154 -11.88 9.53 3.37
CA ALA A 154 -11.12 8.47 2.72
C ALA A 154 -10.24 7.67 3.70
N MET A 155 -9.81 8.29 4.81
CA MET A 155 -9.00 7.63 5.85
C MET A 155 -9.79 6.73 6.80
N MET A 156 -11.12 6.88 6.91
CA MET A 156 -11.93 6.12 7.87
C MET A 156 -11.84 4.59 7.68
N PRO A 157 -11.95 4.04 6.45
CA PRO A 157 -11.78 2.60 6.23
C PRO A 157 -10.40 2.09 6.65
N HIS A 158 -9.34 2.89 6.42
CA HIS A 158 -7.97 2.52 6.80
C HIS A 158 -7.78 2.41 8.31
N VAL A 159 -8.39 3.31 9.09
CA VAL A 159 -8.35 3.25 10.56
C VAL A 159 -9.03 1.97 11.05
N SER A 160 -10.19 1.64 10.51
CA SER A 160 -10.92 0.42 10.85
C SER A 160 -10.16 -0.85 10.45
N ALA A 161 -9.57 -0.89 9.25
CA ALA A 161 -8.75 -2.00 8.81
C ALA A 161 -7.51 -2.21 9.70
N PHE A 162 -6.85 -1.12 10.10
CA PHE A 162 -5.74 -1.19 11.05
C PHE A 162 -6.18 -1.80 12.39
N LEU A 163 -7.32 -1.37 12.94
CA LEU A 163 -7.85 -1.91 14.20
C LEU A 163 -8.16 -3.40 14.10
N MET A 164 -8.82 -3.83 13.03
CA MET A 164 -9.13 -5.24 12.78
C MET A 164 -7.88 -6.11 12.74
N VAL A 165 -6.81 -5.65 12.07
CA VAL A 165 -5.52 -6.36 12.04
C VAL A 165 -4.89 -6.46 13.43
N LYS A 166 -4.97 -5.38 14.24
CA LYS A 166 -4.40 -5.37 15.58
C LYS A 166 -5.18 -6.24 16.56
N TRP A 167 -6.51 -6.25 16.48
CA TRP A 167 -7.33 -7.19 17.25
C TRP A 167 -7.06 -8.64 16.84
N GLY A 168 -6.94 -8.93 15.55
CA GLY A 168 -6.54 -10.25 15.06
C GLY A 168 -5.18 -10.69 15.63
N SER A 169 -4.21 -9.79 15.60
CA SER A 169 -2.88 -10.04 16.16
C SER A 169 -2.90 -10.26 17.68
N LEU A 170 -3.72 -9.51 18.41
CA LEU A 170 -3.93 -9.69 19.85
C LEU A 170 -4.52 -11.08 20.15
N MET A 171 -5.57 -11.47 19.44
CA MET A 171 -6.20 -12.79 19.61
C MET A 171 -5.24 -13.93 19.27
N GLY A 172 -4.48 -13.79 18.18
CA GLY A 172 -3.42 -14.74 17.83
C GLY A 172 -2.34 -14.86 18.91
N ALA A 173 -1.95 -13.75 19.53
CA ALA A 173 -0.99 -13.75 20.64
C ALA A 173 -1.55 -14.43 21.90
N LEU A 174 -2.82 -14.18 22.24
CA LEU A 174 -3.48 -14.83 23.38
C LEU A 174 -3.57 -16.35 23.16
N GLY A 175 -3.94 -16.78 21.96
CA GLY A 175 -3.96 -18.20 21.59
C GLY A 175 -2.56 -18.84 21.69
N ALA A 176 -1.54 -18.16 21.17
CA ALA A 176 -0.15 -18.63 21.27
C ALA A 176 0.39 -18.67 22.72
N SER A 177 -0.14 -17.84 23.63
CA SER A 177 0.21 -17.86 25.05
C SER A 177 -0.50 -18.96 25.86
N GLY A 178 -1.36 -19.78 25.22
CA GLY A 178 -2.03 -20.90 25.87
C GLY A 178 -3.33 -20.56 26.59
N VAL A 179 -3.96 -19.42 26.25
CA VAL A 179 -5.30 -19.12 26.74
C VAL A 179 -6.30 -20.00 26.00
N GLU A 180 -6.89 -20.96 26.71
CA GLU A 180 -7.91 -21.86 26.17
C GLU A 180 -9.30 -21.21 26.19
N GLY A 181 -10.18 -21.65 25.29
CA GLY A 181 -11.58 -21.19 25.23
C GLY A 181 -11.76 -19.76 24.72
N LEU A 182 -10.78 -19.21 23.99
CA LEU A 182 -10.93 -17.91 23.34
C LEU A 182 -12.00 -17.99 22.25
N PRO A 183 -13.06 -17.16 22.31
CA PRO A 183 -13.99 -17.01 21.20
C PRO A 183 -13.28 -16.41 19.99
N GLU A 184 -13.71 -16.77 18.78
CA GLU A 184 -13.19 -16.17 17.56
C GLU A 184 -13.64 -14.71 17.43
N LEU A 185 -12.86 -13.87 16.72
CA LEU A 185 -13.31 -12.52 16.38
C LEU A 185 -14.56 -12.60 15.50
N GLY A 186 -15.64 -11.98 15.96
CA GLY A 186 -16.95 -12.05 15.31
C GLY A 186 -17.92 -13.04 15.95
N ASP A 187 -17.51 -13.78 16.99
CA ASP A 187 -18.44 -14.50 17.85
C ASP A 187 -19.46 -13.53 18.49
N GLU A 188 -20.74 -13.95 18.57
CA GLU A 188 -21.83 -13.09 19.06
C GLU A 188 -21.61 -12.65 20.51
N ALA A 189 -21.18 -13.56 21.39
CA ALA A 189 -20.95 -13.27 22.80
C ALA A 189 -19.77 -12.32 22.99
N LEU A 190 -18.68 -12.55 22.26
CA LEU A 190 -17.53 -11.64 22.26
C LEU A 190 -17.91 -10.26 21.71
N THR A 191 -18.64 -10.21 20.60
CA THR A 191 -19.07 -8.96 19.95
C THR A 191 -19.97 -8.13 20.87
N ALA A 192 -20.91 -8.77 21.57
CA ALA A 192 -21.74 -8.12 22.56
C ALA A 192 -20.91 -7.58 23.75
N ALA A 193 -19.92 -8.34 24.23
CA ALA A 193 -19.03 -7.90 25.29
C ALA A 193 -18.14 -6.72 24.86
N LEU A 194 -17.60 -6.76 23.64
CA LEU A 194 -16.82 -5.68 23.05
C LEU A 194 -17.64 -4.38 22.96
N LEU A 195 -18.90 -4.48 22.54
CA LEU A 195 -19.80 -3.33 22.46
C LEU A 195 -19.99 -2.66 23.83
N GLN A 196 -20.13 -3.44 24.91
CA GLN A 196 -20.24 -2.90 26.28
C GLN A 196 -18.97 -2.18 26.75
N GLN A 197 -17.80 -2.55 26.19
CA GLN A 197 -16.51 -1.90 26.47
C GLN A 197 -16.17 -0.77 25.49
N GLY A 198 -17.09 -0.40 24.58
CA GLY A 198 -16.88 0.64 23.58
C GLY A 198 -16.04 0.20 22.36
N ALA A 199 -15.76 -1.10 22.22
CA ALA A 199 -15.15 -1.65 21.03
C ALA A 199 -16.24 -2.00 20.00
N HIS A 200 -16.51 -1.06 19.09
CA HIS A 200 -17.54 -1.19 18.04
C HIS A 200 -17.11 -2.14 16.91
N PHE A 201 -16.94 -3.42 17.22
CA PHE A 201 -16.38 -4.43 16.32
C PHE A 201 -17.10 -4.50 14.97
N GLU A 202 -18.43 -4.64 14.94
CA GLU A 202 -19.18 -4.76 13.69
C GLU A 202 -19.01 -3.54 12.76
N GLY A 203 -19.01 -2.34 13.34
CA GLY A 203 -18.80 -1.10 12.58
C GLY A 203 -17.40 -1.03 11.97
N HIS A 204 -16.38 -1.41 12.74
CA HIS A 204 -15.01 -1.48 12.23
C HIS A 204 -14.84 -2.63 11.21
N LEU A 205 -15.48 -3.78 11.42
CA LEU A 205 -15.46 -4.88 10.47
C LEU A 205 -16.06 -4.44 9.13
N ALA A 206 -17.23 -3.80 9.14
CA ALA A 206 -17.88 -3.29 7.93
C ALA A 206 -17.02 -2.24 7.21
N LEU A 207 -16.45 -1.29 7.94
CA LEU A 207 -15.59 -0.25 7.37
C LEU A 207 -14.23 -0.76 6.89
N SER A 208 -13.71 -1.85 7.47
CA SER A 208 -12.39 -2.38 7.11
C SER A 208 -12.36 -3.04 5.73
N GLN A 209 -13.52 -3.44 5.19
CA GLN A 209 -13.60 -4.17 3.93
C GLN A 209 -13.15 -3.29 2.77
N GLY A 210 -12.14 -3.77 2.03
CA GLY A 210 -11.63 -3.08 0.85
C GLY A 210 -11.12 -1.67 1.13
N ALA A 211 -10.54 -1.41 2.32
CA ALA A 211 -10.24 -0.07 2.83
C ALA A 211 -9.60 0.90 1.82
N ILE A 212 -8.69 0.40 0.97
CA ILE A 212 -8.05 1.17 -0.11
C ILE A 212 -9.08 1.65 -1.15
N LEU A 213 -9.86 0.74 -1.72
CA LEU A 213 -10.85 1.06 -2.75
C LEU A 213 -12.01 1.87 -2.16
N THR A 214 -12.51 1.47 -1.00
CA THR A 214 -13.57 2.18 -0.27
C THR A 214 -13.14 3.61 0.05
N GLY A 215 -11.92 3.79 0.56
CA GLY A 215 -11.35 5.10 0.86
C GLY A 215 -11.24 5.98 -0.39
N LEU A 216 -10.75 5.43 -1.50
CA LEU A 216 -10.64 6.15 -2.78
C LEU A 216 -12.00 6.59 -3.31
N ILE A 217 -12.97 5.67 -3.35
CA ILE A 217 -14.32 5.94 -3.85
C ILE A 217 -15.01 6.99 -2.97
N TRP A 218 -14.94 6.85 -1.65
CA TRP A 218 -15.53 7.81 -0.72
C TRP A 218 -14.87 9.19 -0.83
N GLY A 219 -13.54 9.24 -0.94
CA GLY A 219 -12.82 10.47 -1.21
C GLY A 219 -13.28 11.14 -2.51
N ALA A 220 -13.45 10.37 -3.58
CA ALA A 220 -13.91 10.87 -4.88
C ALA A 220 -15.36 11.39 -4.83
N ILE A 221 -16.25 10.70 -4.11
CA ILE A 221 -17.64 11.15 -3.86
C ILE A 221 -17.62 12.49 -3.13
N VAL A 222 -16.92 12.58 -2.00
CA VAL A 222 -16.89 13.78 -1.16
C VAL A 222 -16.25 14.95 -1.89
N ALA A 223 -15.12 14.74 -2.57
CA ALA A 223 -14.48 15.77 -3.39
C ALA A 223 -15.40 16.28 -4.51
N SER A 224 -16.14 15.37 -5.16
CA SER A 224 -17.11 15.73 -6.20
C SER A 224 -18.30 16.51 -5.66
N VAL A 225 -18.80 16.18 -4.47
CA VAL A 225 -19.86 16.92 -3.77
C VAL A 225 -19.38 18.32 -3.39
N ILE A 226 -18.17 18.45 -2.85
CA ILE A 226 -17.57 19.75 -2.49
C ILE A 226 -17.42 20.65 -3.73
N ASP A 227 -17.04 20.08 -4.87
CA ASP A 227 -16.94 20.80 -6.14
C ASP A 227 -18.32 21.03 -6.83
N GLY A 228 -19.44 20.60 -6.23
CA GLY A 228 -20.79 20.72 -6.81
C GLY A 228 -21.05 19.82 -8.03
N ARG A 229 -20.18 18.83 -8.27
CA ARG A 229 -20.25 17.90 -9.42
C ARG A 229 -21.05 16.65 -9.05
N PHE A 230 -22.34 16.81 -8.75
CA PHE A 230 -23.22 15.73 -8.27
C PHE A 230 -23.35 14.54 -9.24
N ARG A 231 -23.22 14.77 -10.55
CA ARG A 231 -23.22 13.68 -11.55
C ARG A 231 -22.02 12.75 -11.37
N ASN A 232 -20.85 13.30 -11.06
CA ASN A 232 -19.65 12.51 -10.81
C ASN A 232 -19.76 11.78 -9.48
N ALA A 233 -20.24 12.45 -8.44
CA ALA A 233 -20.49 11.84 -7.14
C ALA A 233 -21.47 10.67 -7.25
N GLY A 234 -22.58 10.84 -7.98
CA GLY A 234 -23.54 9.77 -8.26
C GLY A 234 -22.93 8.63 -9.08
N GLY A 235 -22.05 8.93 -10.04
CA GLY A 235 -21.31 7.92 -10.79
C GLY A 235 -20.42 7.05 -9.91
N PHE A 236 -19.65 7.65 -9.01
CA PHE A 236 -18.84 6.90 -8.04
C PHE A 236 -19.70 6.10 -7.05
N ALA A 237 -20.82 6.66 -6.58
CA ALA A 237 -21.71 5.97 -5.65
C ALA A 237 -22.43 4.77 -6.29
N LEU A 238 -22.70 4.80 -7.60
CA LEU A 238 -23.28 3.67 -8.34
C LEU A 238 -22.27 2.57 -8.63
N ALA A 239 -20.98 2.92 -8.71
CA ALA A 239 -19.90 1.98 -8.96
C ALA A 239 -19.36 1.32 -7.66
N ALA A 240 -19.72 1.88 -6.50
CA ALA A 240 -19.37 1.40 -5.17
C ALA A 240 -20.22 0.19 -4.77
#